data_AF-A0A2A9JTR2-F1
#
_entry.id   AF-A0A2A9JTR2-F1
#
_cell.length_a   1.000
_cell.length_b   1.000
_cell.length_c   1.000
_cell.angle_alpha   90.00
_cell.angle_beta   90.00
_cell.angle_gamma   90.00
#
_symmetry.space_group_name_H-M   'P 1'
#
loop_
_entity.id
_entity.type
_entity.pdbx_description
1 polymer ?
#
loop_
_entity_poly.entity_id
_entity_poly.type
_entity_poly.pdbx_seq_one_letter_code
_entity_poly.pdbx_strand_id
1 'polypeptide(L)'
;MFKFIVVICALVMPFSESMFAQEMTQAWEVHGTSPADTAKVASIIEARFKEIKPHFYNSVSTTLTKNIVTVRFSGWQPTSKQTDILLHTVGKLRITLELRFREQELLLTENDIEDAGFLRNPPQLALRLKDAASKRITARTQNATGQTIDVIWDGRLVNRLRIAEPLKKDISLTALSEDEAQLMSVVLQTGALPNGVTLTPR
;
A
#
# COMPACT_ATOMS: atom_id res chain seq x y z
N MET A 1 -47.61 -27.35 54.64
CA MET A 1 -47.49 -27.13 53.18
C MET A 1 -46.74 -25.82 52.97
N PHE A 2 -45.40 -25.85 52.96
CA PHE A 2 -44.57 -24.66 52.86
C PHE A 2 -44.04 -24.52 51.43
N LYS A 3 -44.37 -23.40 50.76
CA LYS A 3 -43.84 -23.05 49.44
C LYS A 3 -42.45 -22.44 49.61
N PHE A 4 -41.43 -23.07 49.03
CA PHE A 4 -40.13 -22.45 48.82
C PHE A 4 -40.23 -21.43 47.68
N ILE A 5 -39.91 -20.17 47.96
CA ILE A 5 -39.63 -19.16 46.94
C ILE A 5 -38.13 -19.21 46.70
N VAL A 6 -37.72 -19.72 45.55
CA VAL A 6 -36.34 -19.60 45.06
C VAL A 6 -36.21 -18.20 44.49
N VAL A 7 -35.49 -17.33 45.20
CA VAL A 7 -35.04 -16.05 44.65
C VAL A 7 -33.80 -16.34 43.81
N ILE A 8 -33.97 -16.41 42.50
CA ILE A 8 -32.84 -16.37 41.56
C ILE A 8 -32.40 -14.91 41.51
N CYS A 9 -31.36 -14.56 42.26
CA CYS A 9 -30.60 -13.33 42.02
C CYS A 9 -29.93 -13.48 40.66
N ALA A 10 -30.59 -13.01 39.59
CA ALA A 10 -29.94 -12.73 38.34
C ALA A 10 -28.92 -11.61 38.61
N LEU A 11 -27.66 -12.00 38.73
CA LEU A 11 -26.54 -11.08 38.76
C LEU A 11 -26.45 -10.48 37.36
N VAL A 12 -27.21 -9.41 37.13
CA VAL A 12 -27.03 -8.54 35.96
C VAL A 12 -25.67 -7.90 36.15
N MET A 13 -24.62 -8.57 35.68
CA MET A 13 -23.37 -7.89 35.45
C MET A 13 -23.67 -6.81 34.40
N PRO A 14 -23.43 -5.52 34.69
CA PRO A 14 -23.28 -4.57 33.61
C PRO A 14 -22.07 -5.07 32.82
N PHE A 15 -22.31 -5.67 31.65
CA PHE A 15 -21.30 -5.69 30.61
C PHE A 15 -21.01 -4.22 30.32
N SER A 16 -19.95 -3.70 30.93
CA SER A 16 -19.42 -2.40 30.56
C SER A 16 -18.99 -2.55 29.10
N GLU A 17 -19.79 -2.02 28.17
CA GLU A 17 -19.47 -1.77 26.76
C GLU A 17 -18.38 -0.69 26.66
N SER A 18 -17.27 -0.93 27.33
CA SER A 18 -16.10 -0.08 27.36
C SER A 18 -14.87 -0.94 27.04
N MET A 19 -14.96 -1.73 25.97
CA MET A 19 -13.79 -1.93 25.12
C MET A 19 -13.61 -0.61 24.36
N PHE A 20 -13.01 0.36 25.05
CA PHE A 20 -12.74 1.69 24.53
C PHE A 20 -12.06 1.57 23.17
N ALA A 21 -12.61 2.28 22.17
CA ALA A 21 -11.87 2.61 20.97
C ALA A 21 -10.60 3.36 21.41
N GLN A 22 -9.49 2.64 21.55
CA GLN A 22 -8.23 3.21 21.98
C GLN A 22 -7.74 4.11 20.85
N GLU A 23 -7.89 5.42 21.05
CA GLU A 23 -7.29 6.39 20.14
C GLU A 23 -5.78 6.37 20.34
N MET A 24 -5.05 6.06 19.28
CA MET A 24 -3.60 6.14 19.27
C MET A 24 -3.17 7.29 18.37
N THR A 25 -2.20 8.05 18.84
CA THR A 25 -1.58 9.12 18.05
C THR A 25 -0.10 8.82 17.90
N GLN A 26 0.39 8.89 16.66
CA GLN A 26 1.81 8.79 16.35
C GLN A 26 2.21 10.00 15.48
N ALA A 27 3.43 10.48 15.66
CA ALA A 27 3.91 11.68 14.99
C ALA A 27 5.27 11.42 14.32
N TRP A 28 5.42 11.99 13.12
CA TRP A 28 6.66 11.95 12.36
C TRP A 28 6.99 13.35 11.86
N GLU A 29 8.26 13.69 11.95
CA GLU A 29 8.81 14.88 11.32
C GLU A 29 9.19 14.56 9.86
N VAL A 30 8.72 15.38 8.93
CA VAL A 30 8.98 15.27 7.49
C VAL A 30 10.21 16.11 7.15
N HIS A 31 11.18 15.48 6.49
CA HIS A 31 12.40 16.13 6.00
C HIS A 31 12.55 15.96 4.49
N GLY A 32 13.45 16.76 3.90
CA GLY A 32 13.87 16.59 2.51
C GLY A 32 12.83 16.98 1.45
N THR A 33 11.85 17.82 1.82
CA THR A 33 10.78 18.23 0.90
C THR A 33 10.32 19.67 1.14
N SER A 34 9.59 20.23 0.17
CA SER A 34 9.03 21.58 0.28
C SER A 34 7.82 21.61 1.20
N PRO A 35 7.45 22.76 1.81
CA PRO A 35 6.24 22.86 2.63
C PRO A 35 4.95 22.45 1.88
N ALA A 36 4.88 22.72 0.57
CA ALA A 36 3.75 22.32 -0.27
C ALA A 36 3.67 20.79 -0.42
N ASP A 37 4.83 20.14 -0.54
CA ASP A 37 4.94 18.69 -0.64
C ASP A 37 4.71 18.00 0.72
N THR A 38 4.95 18.66 1.85
CA THR A 38 4.64 18.11 3.18
C THR A 38 3.14 17.81 3.35
N ALA A 39 2.26 18.69 2.85
CA ALA A 39 0.82 18.42 2.87
C ALA A 39 0.44 17.20 2.01
N LYS A 40 1.11 17.04 0.87
CA LYS A 40 0.96 15.86 0.02
C LYS A 40 1.46 14.59 0.72
N VAL A 41 2.58 14.65 1.45
CA VAL A 41 3.09 13.53 2.26
C VAL A 41 2.05 13.13 3.31
N ALA A 42 1.48 14.07 4.05
CA ALA A 42 0.43 13.79 5.04
C ALA A 42 -0.77 13.06 4.41
N SER A 43 -1.25 13.55 3.27
CA SER A 43 -2.37 12.96 2.54
C SER A 43 -2.07 11.54 2.04
N ILE A 44 -0.86 11.29 1.52
CA ILE A 44 -0.45 9.95 1.07
C ILE A 44 -0.37 8.99 2.26
N ILE A 45 0.21 9.42 3.38
CA ILE A 45 0.31 8.60 4.60
C ILE A 45 -1.08 8.22 5.10
N GLU A 46 -2.01 9.18 5.18
CA GLU A 46 -3.39 8.91 5.58
C GLU A 46 -4.04 7.86 4.68
N ALA A 47 -3.92 8.05 3.36
CA ALA A 47 -4.49 7.15 2.37
C ALA A 47 -3.91 5.73 2.48
N ARG A 48 -2.60 5.59 2.67
CA ARG A 48 -1.92 4.30 2.86
C ARG A 48 -2.50 3.50 4.00
N PHE A 49 -2.68 4.13 5.16
CA PHE A 49 -3.24 3.46 6.32
C PHE A 49 -4.73 3.13 6.15
N LYS A 50 -5.51 4.00 5.47
CA LYS A 50 -6.93 3.74 5.16
C LYS A 50 -7.13 2.53 4.23
N GLU A 51 -6.23 2.33 3.28
CA GLU A 51 -6.37 1.29 2.24
C GLU A 51 -5.83 -0.09 2.69
N ILE A 52 -5.19 -0.21 3.86
CA ILE A 52 -4.77 -1.52 4.37
C ILE A 52 -6.00 -2.44 4.53
N LYS A 53 -5.89 -3.65 3.97
CA LYS A 53 -6.90 -4.70 4.07
C LYS A 53 -6.48 -5.85 5.00
N PRO A 54 -7.42 -6.50 5.70
CA PRO A 54 -8.79 -6.02 5.97
C PRO A 54 -8.75 -4.64 6.66
N HIS A 55 -9.82 -3.85 6.54
CA HIS A 55 -9.87 -2.53 7.18
C HIS A 55 -9.83 -2.70 8.70
N PHE A 56 -8.62 -2.61 9.27
CA PHE A 56 -8.37 -2.80 10.70
C PHE A 56 -8.77 -1.57 11.52
N TYR A 57 -8.75 -0.40 10.91
CA TYR A 57 -9.01 0.86 11.59
C TYR A 57 -10.47 1.28 11.42
N ASN A 58 -11.10 1.69 12.52
CA ASN A 58 -12.42 2.33 12.45
C ASN A 58 -12.30 3.72 11.81
N SER A 59 -11.16 4.39 12.04
CA SER A 59 -10.82 5.65 11.40
C SER A 59 -9.31 5.86 11.40
N VAL A 60 -8.85 6.61 10.39
CA VAL A 60 -7.50 7.14 10.28
C VAL A 60 -7.65 8.61 9.88
N SER A 61 -6.94 9.50 10.55
CA SER A 61 -6.89 10.92 10.20
C SER A 61 -5.50 11.48 10.39
N THR A 62 -5.13 12.46 9.58
CA THR A 62 -3.85 13.16 9.71
C THR A 62 -4.04 14.62 10.03
N THR A 63 -3.14 15.13 10.85
CA THR A 63 -2.99 16.56 11.12
C THR A 63 -1.56 16.96 10.80
N LEU A 64 -1.40 18.10 10.12
CA LEU A 64 -0.10 18.65 9.78
C LEU A 64 0.13 19.92 10.59
N THR A 65 1.16 19.91 11.44
CA THR A 65 1.62 21.09 12.16
C THR A 65 3.05 21.40 11.72
N LYS A 66 3.23 22.44 10.91
CA LYS A 66 4.51 22.77 10.25
C LYS A 66 4.99 21.60 9.38
N ASN A 67 6.06 20.93 9.78
CA ASN A 67 6.64 19.75 9.12
C ASN A 67 6.31 18.44 9.86
N ILE A 68 5.41 18.46 10.84
CA ILE A 68 5.10 17.31 11.68
C ILE A 68 3.75 16.74 11.26
N VAL A 69 3.76 15.52 10.74
CA VAL A 69 2.58 14.74 10.40
C VAL A 69 2.21 13.91 11.62
N THR A 70 1.04 14.16 12.16
CA THR A 70 0.47 13.41 13.26
C THR A 70 -0.70 12.58 12.75
N VAL A 71 -0.57 11.26 12.83
CA VAL A 71 -1.60 10.30 12.41
C VAL A 71 -2.33 9.80 13.66
N ARG A 72 -3.65 9.89 13.62
CA ARG A 72 -4.56 9.36 14.64
C ARG A 72 -5.26 8.13 14.12
N PHE A 73 -5.22 7.06 14.89
CA PHE A 73 -5.87 5.79 14.64
C PHE A 73 -6.94 5.55 15.70
N SER A 74 -8.08 4.97 15.30
CA SER A 74 -9.07 4.45 16.25
C SER A 74 -9.41 2.99 15.93
N GLY A 75 -9.60 2.18 16.96
CA GLY A 75 -9.81 0.74 16.83
C GLY A 75 -8.50 0.00 16.99
N TRP A 76 -8.01 -0.65 15.94
CA TRP A 76 -6.73 -1.36 15.97
C TRP A 76 -5.52 -0.42 15.83
N GLN A 77 -4.37 -0.89 16.32
CA GLN A 77 -3.09 -0.19 16.18
C GLN A 77 -2.27 -0.83 15.04
N PRO A 78 -1.63 -0.03 14.17
CA PRO A 78 -0.66 -0.55 13.21
C PRO A 78 0.49 -1.23 13.95
N THR A 79 0.94 -2.35 13.41
CA THR A 79 2.20 -2.97 13.85
C THR A 79 3.40 -2.09 13.46
N SER A 80 4.53 -2.26 14.15
CA SER A 80 5.78 -1.58 13.76
C SER A 80 6.16 -1.87 12.31
N LYS A 81 6.04 -3.13 11.87
CA LYS A 81 6.30 -3.54 10.48
C LYS A 81 5.42 -2.81 9.46
N GLN A 82 4.11 -2.70 9.72
CA GLN A 82 3.20 -1.96 8.84
C GLN A 82 3.55 -0.47 8.79
N THR A 83 3.85 0.10 9.95
CA THR A 83 4.26 1.51 10.09
C THR A 83 5.54 1.78 9.29
N ASP A 84 6.56 0.94 9.47
CA ASP A 84 7.84 1.08 8.79
C ASP A 84 7.67 1.01 7.28
N ILE A 85 6.93 0.00 6.78
CA ILE A 85 6.78 -0.18 5.34
C ILE A 85 5.96 0.96 4.73
N LEU A 86 4.82 1.33 5.32
CA LEU A 86 3.93 2.32 4.74
C LEU A 86 4.46 3.76 4.82
N LEU A 87 5.36 4.04 5.75
CA LEU A 87 5.99 5.36 5.87
C LEU A 87 7.26 5.47 5.04
N HIS A 88 8.10 4.43 5.00
CA HIS A 88 9.43 4.53 4.38
C HIS A 88 9.48 4.05 2.93
N THR A 89 8.43 3.39 2.43
CA THR A 89 8.36 3.02 1.01
C THR A 89 8.06 4.26 0.18
N VAL A 90 8.94 4.61 -0.76
CA VAL A 90 8.70 5.78 -1.61
C VAL A 90 7.57 5.46 -2.59
N GLY A 91 7.60 4.28 -3.21
CA GLY A 91 6.54 3.80 -4.11
C GLY A 91 6.85 4.00 -5.59
N LYS A 92 8.13 3.98 -5.96
CA LYS A 92 8.61 4.11 -7.33
C LYS A 92 8.69 2.73 -7.99
N LEU A 93 7.71 2.43 -8.83
CA LEU A 93 7.73 1.26 -9.69
C LEU A 93 8.37 1.60 -11.04
N ARG A 94 9.25 0.72 -11.51
CA ARG A 94 9.71 0.70 -12.90
C ARG A 94 9.65 -0.73 -13.42
N ILE A 95 9.06 -0.91 -14.60
CA ILE A 95 9.16 -2.18 -15.32
C ILE A 95 9.96 -1.95 -16.59
N THR A 96 11.01 -2.72 -16.76
CA THR A 96 11.93 -2.60 -17.90
C THR A 96 12.00 -3.89 -18.69
N LEU A 97 12.02 -3.80 -20.01
CA LEU A 97 12.28 -4.92 -20.91
C LEU A 97 13.79 -5.12 -21.05
N GLU A 98 14.27 -6.34 -20.81
CA GLU A 98 15.64 -6.73 -21.11
C GLU A 98 15.76 -7.01 -22.61
N LEU A 99 16.50 -6.15 -23.30
CA LEU A 99 16.83 -6.29 -24.70
C LEU A 99 18.13 -7.09 -24.88
N ARG A 100 18.47 -7.38 -26.14
CA ARG A 100 19.76 -8.00 -26.48
C ARG A 100 20.90 -7.13 -25.96
N PHE A 101 22.01 -7.77 -25.57
CA PHE A 101 23.22 -7.09 -25.03
C PHE A 101 23.01 -6.34 -23.70
N ARG A 102 22.03 -6.74 -22.89
CA ARG A 102 21.71 -6.14 -21.58
C ARG A 102 21.30 -4.67 -21.62
N GLU A 103 20.86 -4.18 -22.78
CA GLU A 103 20.16 -2.90 -22.82
C GLU A 103 18.79 -3.05 -22.13
N GLN A 104 18.38 -2.01 -21.40
CA GLN A 104 17.09 -1.99 -20.70
C GLN A 104 16.20 -0.91 -21.27
N GLU A 105 15.02 -1.28 -21.76
CA GLU A 105 14.01 -0.34 -22.21
C GLU A 105 12.97 -0.13 -21.11
N LEU A 106 12.69 1.12 -20.73
CA LEU A 106 11.61 1.44 -19.80
C LEU A 106 10.25 1.23 -20.47
N LEU A 107 9.44 0.31 -19.95
CA LEU A 107 8.09 0.04 -20.43
C LEU A 107 7.05 0.92 -19.73
N LEU A 108 7.06 0.92 -18.39
CA LEU A 108 6.12 1.68 -17.58
C LEU A 108 6.69 2.07 -16.21
N THR A 109 6.06 3.09 -15.62
CA THR A 109 6.32 3.60 -14.27
C THR A 109 5.05 3.59 -13.41
N GLU A 110 5.17 3.95 -12.14
CA GLU A 110 4.00 4.12 -11.27
C GLU A 110 2.98 5.13 -11.81
N ASN A 111 3.43 6.12 -12.59
CA ASN A 111 2.56 7.16 -13.14
C ASN A 111 1.67 6.66 -14.30
N ASP A 112 1.97 5.49 -14.85
CA ASP A 112 1.20 4.85 -15.91
C ASP A 112 0.02 4.01 -15.38
N ILE A 113 -0.07 3.84 -14.06
CA ILE A 113 -1.05 2.98 -13.38
C ILE A 113 -2.32 3.79 -13.09
N GLU A 114 -3.46 3.20 -13.42
CA GLU A 114 -4.81 3.68 -13.10
C GLU A 114 -5.29 3.10 -11.77
N ASP A 115 -5.07 1.81 -11.53
CA ASP A 115 -5.42 1.12 -10.29
C ASP A 115 -4.45 -0.05 -10.02
N ALA A 116 -4.32 -0.45 -8.77
CA ALA A 116 -3.52 -1.59 -8.36
C ALA A 116 -4.26 -2.42 -7.29
N GLY A 117 -4.15 -3.74 -7.34
CA GLY A 117 -4.85 -4.62 -6.42
C GLY A 117 -4.00 -5.82 -6.01
N PHE A 118 -4.40 -6.46 -4.92
CA PHE A 118 -3.78 -7.68 -4.43
C PHE A 118 -4.72 -8.88 -4.61
N LEU A 119 -4.22 -9.95 -5.20
CA LEU A 119 -4.91 -11.24 -5.34
C LEU A 119 -4.18 -12.28 -4.47
N ARG A 120 -4.89 -13.03 -3.62
CA ARG A 120 -4.27 -13.94 -2.63
C ARG A 120 -3.85 -15.32 -3.18
N ASN A 121 -4.56 -15.87 -4.15
CA ASN A 121 -4.45 -17.30 -4.50
C ASN A 121 -4.23 -17.53 -6.01
N PRO A 122 -2.98 -17.58 -6.49
CA PRO A 122 -1.73 -17.32 -5.75
C PRO A 122 -1.52 -15.80 -5.52
N PRO A 123 -0.58 -15.40 -4.64
CA PRO A 123 -0.23 -13.99 -4.42
C PRO A 123 0.19 -13.29 -5.71
N GLN A 124 -0.53 -12.24 -6.09
CA GLN A 124 -0.24 -11.43 -7.27
C GLN A 124 -0.53 -9.95 -7.01
N LEU A 125 0.32 -9.09 -7.58
CA LEU A 125 0.04 -7.67 -7.73
C LEU A 125 -0.63 -7.46 -9.09
N ALA A 126 -1.93 -7.16 -9.08
CA ALA A 126 -2.70 -6.82 -10.26
C ALA A 126 -2.58 -5.32 -10.53
N LEU A 127 -2.27 -4.94 -11.76
CA LEU A 127 -2.11 -3.55 -12.19
C LEU A 127 -3.07 -3.29 -13.34
N ARG A 128 -3.82 -2.20 -13.25
CA ARG A 128 -4.60 -1.66 -14.35
C ARG A 128 -3.92 -0.40 -14.86
N LEU A 129 -3.66 -0.34 -16.15
CA LEU A 129 -2.95 0.77 -16.77
C LEU A 129 -3.89 1.83 -17.34
N LYS A 130 -3.43 3.07 -17.36
CA LYS A 130 -4.05 4.14 -18.14
C LYS A 130 -4.06 3.79 -19.63
N ASP A 131 -5.09 4.21 -20.35
CA ASP A 131 -5.27 3.85 -21.77
C ASP A 131 -4.07 4.21 -22.65
N ALA A 132 -3.48 5.39 -22.44
CA ALA A 132 -2.29 5.83 -23.17
C ALA A 132 -1.08 4.92 -22.92
N ALA A 133 -0.89 4.47 -21.68
CA ALA A 133 0.17 3.55 -21.32
C ALA A 133 -0.08 2.16 -21.90
N SER A 134 -1.30 1.64 -21.77
CA SER A 134 -1.72 0.35 -22.32
C SER A 134 -1.40 0.24 -23.81
N LYS A 135 -1.84 1.22 -24.63
CA LYS A 135 -1.56 1.24 -26.07
C LYS A 135 -0.06 1.22 -26.38
N ARG A 136 0.71 2.04 -25.65
CA ARG A 136 2.17 2.14 -25.81
C ARG A 136 2.86 0.81 -25.49
N ILE A 137 2.51 0.17 -24.38
CA ILE A 137 3.19 -1.07 -23.95
C ILE A 137 2.78 -2.28 -24.78
N THR A 138 1.53 -2.35 -25.25
CA THR A 138 1.08 -3.43 -26.13
C THR A 138 1.88 -3.39 -27.42
N ALA A 139 2.02 -2.21 -28.04
CA ALA A 139 2.83 -2.05 -29.25
C ALA A 139 4.29 -2.48 -29.05
N ARG A 140 4.91 -2.13 -27.90
CA ARG A 140 6.30 -2.48 -27.59
C ARG A 140 6.51 -3.96 -27.29
N THR A 141 5.50 -4.65 -26.78
CA THR A 141 5.61 -6.05 -26.35
C THR A 141 5.03 -7.05 -27.34
N GLN A 142 4.47 -6.58 -28.46
CA GLN A 142 3.91 -7.42 -29.54
C GLN A 142 4.88 -8.50 -30.03
N ASN A 143 6.18 -8.18 -30.13
CA ASN A 143 7.22 -9.08 -30.59
C ASN A 143 8.22 -9.47 -29.48
N ALA A 144 7.83 -9.27 -28.22
CA ALA A 144 8.69 -9.50 -27.06
C ALA A 144 8.39 -10.82 -26.35
N THR A 145 7.54 -11.69 -26.92
CA THR A 145 7.27 -13.01 -26.35
C THR A 145 8.55 -13.80 -26.12
N GLY A 146 8.70 -14.33 -24.93
CA GLY A 146 9.88 -15.05 -24.48
C GLY A 146 11.02 -14.16 -24.00
N GLN A 147 10.93 -12.84 -24.10
CA GLN A 147 11.85 -11.91 -23.45
C GLN A 147 11.50 -11.71 -21.97
N THR A 148 12.41 -11.10 -21.24
CA THR A 148 12.34 -10.93 -19.80
C THR A 148 12.04 -9.48 -19.45
N ILE A 149 11.15 -9.27 -18.48
CA ILE A 149 10.95 -7.98 -17.83
C ILE A 149 11.49 -8.02 -16.41
N ASP A 150 12.14 -6.94 -16.02
CA ASP A 150 12.57 -6.68 -14.65
C ASP A 150 11.55 -5.75 -13.99
N VAL A 151 11.08 -6.13 -12.81
CA VAL A 151 10.23 -5.32 -11.94
C VAL A 151 11.12 -4.73 -10.86
N ILE A 152 11.23 -3.41 -10.87
CA ILE A 152 12.10 -2.65 -9.97
C ILE A 152 11.21 -1.79 -9.08
N TRP A 153 11.38 -1.92 -7.77
CA TRP A 153 10.65 -1.17 -6.76
C TRP A 153 11.63 -0.39 -5.88
N ASP A 154 11.50 0.93 -5.84
CA ASP A 154 12.39 1.84 -5.11
C ASP A 154 13.88 1.58 -5.42
N GLY A 155 14.19 1.25 -6.68
CA GLY A 155 15.55 0.97 -7.15
C GLY A 155 16.04 -0.47 -6.92
N ARG A 156 15.28 -1.30 -6.21
CA ARG A 156 15.60 -2.73 -5.99
C ARG A 156 14.89 -3.61 -7.02
N LEU A 157 15.60 -4.53 -7.65
CA LEU A 157 14.98 -5.61 -8.44
C LEU A 157 14.18 -6.50 -7.49
N VAL A 158 12.86 -6.51 -7.64
CA VAL A 158 11.96 -7.33 -6.80
C VAL A 158 11.49 -8.58 -7.53
N ASN A 159 11.48 -8.56 -8.86
CA ASN A 159 11.01 -9.69 -9.63
C ASN A 159 11.54 -9.67 -11.06
N ARG A 160 11.57 -10.84 -11.67
CA ARG A 160 11.93 -11.05 -13.07
C ARG A 160 10.94 -12.01 -13.71
N LEU A 161 10.23 -11.55 -14.73
CA LEU A 161 9.14 -12.30 -15.37
C LEU A 161 9.42 -12.46 -16.85
N ARG A 162 8.95 -13.57 -17.42
CA ARG A 162 9.01 -13.80 -18.87
C ARG A 162 7.69 -13.38 -19.51
N ILE A 163 7.77 -12.62 -20.60
CA ILE A 163 6.58 -12.23 -21.38
C ILE A 163 6.04 -13.47 -22.09
N ALA A 164 4.86 -13.94 -21.68
CA ALA A 164 4.16 -15.05 -22.33
C ALA A 164 3.29 -14.56 -23.51
N GLU A 165 2.68 -13.40 -23.34
CA GLU A 165 1.89 -12.71 -24.35
C GLU A 165 2.14 -11.19 -24.26
N PRO A 166 1.85 -10.41 -25.32
CA PRO A 166 1.99 -8.96 -25.27
C PRO A 166 1.22 -8.37 -24.08
N LEU A 167 1.86 -7.45 -23.37
CA LEU A 167 1.28 -6.82 -22.18
C LEU A 167 0.12 -5.91 -22.58
N LYS A 168 -0.98 -6.01 -21.83
CA LYS A 168 -2.26 -5.34 -22.11
C LYS A 168 -2.59 -4.33 -20.99
N LYS A 169 -3.85 -3.89 -20.95
CA LYS A 169 -4.35 -2.95 -19.95
C LYS A 169 -4.25 -3.48 -18.53
N ASP A 170 -4.57 -4.76 -18.33
CA ASP A 170 -4.47 -5.42 -17.04
C ASP A 170 -3.24 -6.34 -17.03
N ILE A 171 -2.37 -6.19 -16.03
CA ILE A 171 -1.12 -6.93 -15.85
C ILE A 171 -1.13 -7.57 -14.47
N SER A 172 -0.76 -8.85 -14.39
CA SER A 172 -0.51 -9.52 -13.11
C SER A 172 0.97 -9.81 -12.93
N LEU A 173 1.54 -9.29 -11.84
CA LEU A 173 2.90 -9.63 -11.41
C LEU A 173 2.82 -10.76 -10.37
N THR A 174 3.31 -11.94 -10.75
CA THR A 174 3.31 -13.17 -9.94
C THR A 174 4.60 -13.30 -9.13
N ALA A 175 4.78 -14.37 -8.35
CA ALA A 175 6.03 -14.67 -7.63
C ALA A 175 6.50 -13.63 -6.59
N LEU A 176 5.60 -12.76 -6.14
CA LEU A 176 5.80 -11.90 -4.98
C LEU A 176 5.33 -12.63 -3.72
N SER A 177 5.90 -12.31 -2.56
CA SER A 177 5.28 -12.72 -1.30
C SER A 177 3.92 -12.03 -1.11
N GLU A 178 3.04 -12.62 -0.30
CA GLU A 178 1.73 -12.04 0.03
C GLU A 178 1.86 -10.64 0.63
N ASP A 179 2.76 -10.47 1.60
CA ASP A 179 3.05 -9.17 2.22
C ASP A 179 3.54 -8.14 1.19
N GLU A 180 4.46 -8.52 0.29
CA GLU A 180 4.99 -7.60 -0.74
C GLU A 180 3.90 -7.19 -1.72
N ALA A 181 3.14 -8.14 -2.28
CA ALA A 181 2.09 -7.83 -3.25
C ALA A 181 1.00 -6.95 -2.62
N GLN A 182 0.60 -7.25 -1.39
CA GLN A 182 -0.36 -6.45 -0.65
C GLN A 182 0.14 -5.01 -0.41
N LEU A 183 1.34 -4.85 0.13
CA LEU A 183 1.87 -3.53 0.48
C LEU A 183 2.19 -2.69 -0.75
N MET A 184 2.70 -3.31 -1.82
CA MET A 184 2.90 -2.64 -3.10
C MET A 184 1.58 -2.16 -3.69
N SER A 185 0.50 -2.96 -3.62
CA SER A 185 -0.82 -2.51 -4.10
C SER A 185 -1.31 -1.26 -3.36
N VAL A 186 -1.22 -1.24 -2.03
CA VAL A 186 -1.61 -0.08 -1.21
C VAL A 186 -0.79 1.16 -1.59
N VAL A 187 0.53 1.01 -1.73
CA VAL A 187 1.40 2.14 -2.09
C VAL A 187 1.11 2.66 -3.51
N LEU A 188 0.84 1.77 -4.47
CA LEU A 188 0.51 2.16 -5.84
C LEU A 188 -0.85 2.86 -5.94
N GLN A 189 -1.85 2.41 -5.18
CA GLN A 189 -3.18 3.04 -5.13
C GLN A 189 -3.14 4.44 -4.51
N THR A 190 -2.27 4.64 -3.53
CA THR A 190 -2.21 5.87 -2.73
C THR A 190 -1.15 6.85 -3.22
N GLY A 191 -0.28 6.40 -4.12
CA GLY A 191 0.72 7.20 -4.78
C GLY A 191 2.10 7.18 -4.11
N ALA A 192 3.09 7.57 -4.91
CA ALA A 192 4.47 7.68 -4.46
C ALA A 192 4.70 8.94 -3.62
N LEU A 193 5.52 8.82 -2.58
CA LEU A 193 6.04 9.96 -1.85
C LEU A 193 6.90 10.84 -2.77
N PRO A 194 6.95 12.16 -2.51
CA PRO A 194 7.89 13.06 -3.17
C PRO A 194 9.35 12.57 -3.00
N ASN A 195 10.17 12.83 -4.02
CA ASN A 195 11.58 12.42 -4.00
C ASN A 195 12.33 13.11 -2.85
N GLY A 196 13.20 12.37 -2.16
CA GLY A 196 14.03 12.90 -1.07
C GLY A 196 13.32 12.99 0.28
N VAL A 197 12.03 12.66 0.36
CA VAL A 197 11.28 12.64 1.63
C VAL A 197 11.84 11.57 2.57
N THR A 198 12.05 11.97 3.82
CA THR A 198 12.26 11.05 4.94
C THR A 198 11.35 11.43 6.11
N LEU A 199 10.95 10.41 6.87
CA LEU A 199 10.06 10.55 8.02
C LEU A 199 10.80 10.03 9.25
N THR A 200 10.94 10.86 10.29
CA THR A 200 11.59 10.45 11.54
C THR A 200 10.57 10.44 12.68
N PRO A 201 10.46 9.35 13.47
CA PRO A 201 9.60 9.33 14.64
C PRO A 201 9.91 10.47 15.61
N ARG A 202 8.87 11.03 16.25
CA ARG A 202 8.99 12.09 17.26
C ARG A 202 8.56 11.61 18.63
#